data_AF-A0A662GPM3-F1
#
_entry.id   AF-A0A662GPM3-F1
#
_cell.length_a   1.000
_cell.length_b   1.000
_cell.length_c   1.000
_cell.angle_alpha   90.00
_cell.angle_beta   90.00
_cell.angle_gamma   90.00
#
_symmetry.space_group_name_H-M   'P 1'
#
loop_
_entity.id
_entity.type
_entity.pdbx_description
1 polymer ?
#
loop_
_entity_poly.entity_id
_entity_poly.type
_entity_poly.pdbx_seq_one_letter_code
_entity_poly.pdbx_strand_id
1 'polypeptide(L)'
;HTYAPLGIDDHMSMYAEMAEKVKNYIHPEVLEKGRAARRLWCAGVIPGFDDRKIRHPGTYVSRKGGRYYERIWRAAIASGADIVTICSWNEWHEGTEIEPSREYGFEYLNLTRKFVQFYKNASVFPEIPAPRLVASFRNNAAGTVLVLSNEGSVPAVITSLIVKYRGTVLVSHGYSLNINNVAKIIFIPYIGLNEEIEVLTAPVNSEITIVEGVAWSPGLSASAAIAIRSDDEPPRIDFTSLTGGERVAGQVYLKVNVNDNTGVERFEIYIDDELVYWGRGLSHSFEWNTSEVDDGFHTVVFKVFDMAGNVAEKSLEIVVDNTPPILKILDTMLVESEHSFVVTIEAMDSGGVGEVFLYYRLDSEDWRKMAVKRVDNSLYKGIITYESRNATLAYFVEAKDSLGNIARTDIENIDIIVYQHPEKALFIGRYLLIGIIAFTVLVAVILVFIAVRFGSKKSGI
;
A
#
# COMPACT_ATOMS: atom_id res chain seq x y z
N HIS A 1 -35.84 51.84 -25.67
CA HIS A 1 -35.33 50.77 -24.80
C HIS A 1 -34.88 51.37 -23.47
N THR A 2 -35.80 51.54 -22.54
CA THR A 2 -35.49 51.66 -21.11
C THR A 2 -35.85 50.31 -20.50
N TYR A 3 -34.84 49.52 -20.13
CA TYR A 3 -34.99 48.10 -19.74
C TYR A 3 -35.89 47.88 -18.52
N ALA A 4 -36.01 48.90 -17.69
CA ALA A 4 -36.99 49.11 -16.66
C ALA A 4 -37.10 50.63 -16.42
N PRO A 5 -38.17 51.15 -15.82
CA PRO A 5 -38.32 52.56 -15.49
C PRO A 5 -37.39 53.00 -14.35
N LEU A 6 -36.12 53.16 -14.69
CA LEU A 6 -35.08 53.63 -13.81
C LEU A 6 -35.39 55.05 -13.30
N GLY A 7 -35.16 55.27 -12.01
CA GLY A 7 -35.27 56.60 -11.41
C GLY A 7 -36.69 57.14 -11.25
N ILE A 8 -37.72 56.32 -11.48
CA ILE A 8 -39.13 56.71 -11.32
C ILE A 8 -39.58 56.47 -9.87
N ASP A 9 -40.39 57.36 -9.32
CA ASP A 9 -40.87 57.21 -7.93
C ASP A 9 -42.16 56.40 -7.85
N ASP A 10 -43.12 56.71 -8.71
CA ASP A 10 -44.42 56.01 -8.79
C ASP A 10 -44.42 54.93 -9.87
N HIS A 11 -43.84 53.78 -9.53
CA HIS A 11 -43.84 52.62 -10.42
C HIS A 11 -45.24 52.01 -10.58
N MET A 12 -46.14 52.15 -9.60
CA MET A 12 -47.48 51.55 -9.66
C MET A 12 -48.29 52.17 -10.81
N SER A 13 -48.36 53.50 -10.84
CA SER A 13 -49.09 54.21 -11.90
C SER A 13 -48.45 54.00 -13.26
N MET A 14 -47.11 54.05 -13.34
CA MET A 14 -46.42 53.86 -14.61
C MET A 14 -46.62 52.46 -15.20
N TYR A 15 -46.51 51.40 -14.40
CA TYR A 15 -46.67 50.04 -14.92
C TYR A 15 -48.12 49.78 -15.32
N ALA A 16 -49.10 50.36 -14.60
CA ALA A 16 -50.50 50.30 -14.99
C ALA A 16 -50.72 50.96 -16.37
N GLU A 17 -50.18 52.18 -16.57
CA GLU A 17 -50.27 52.91 -17.84
C GLU A 17 -49.58 52.16 -18.98
N MET A 18 -48.37 51.63 -18.75
CA MET A 18 -47.64 50.85 -19.75
C MET A 18 -48.39 49.55 -20.12
N ALA A 19 -48.91 48.84 -19.13
CA ALA A 19 -49.69 47.63 -19.35
C ALA A 19 -50.93 47.91 -20.18
N GLU A 20 -51.66 48.99 -19.87
CA GLU A 20 -52.82 49.43 -20.64
C GLU A 20 -52.44 49.74 -22.09
N LYS A 21 -51.37 50.54 -22.29
CA LYS A 21 -50.87 50.86 -23.63
C LYS A 21 -50.50 49.62 -24.43
N VAL A 22 -49.79 48.65 -23.83
CA VAL A 22 -49.38 47.42 -24.53
C VAL A 22 -50.59 46.55 -24.85
N LYS A 23 -51.50 46.35 -23.90
CA LYS A 23 -52.68 45.48 -24.07
C LYS A 23 -53.65 46.04 -25.09
N ASN A 24 -53.75 47.37 -25.19
CA ASN A 24 -54.63 48.07 -26.14
C ASN A 24 -53.92 48.44 -27.45
N TYR A 25 -52.63 48.17 -27.61
CA TYR A 25 -51.91 48.51 -28.83
C TYR A 25 -52.33 47.62 -30.00
N ILE A 26 -52.98 48.25 -30.99
CA ILE A 26 -53.33 47.61 -32.26
C ILE A 26 -52.23 47.93 -33.26
N HIS A 27 -51.50 46.91 -33.70
CA HIS A 27 -50.50 47.07 -34.76
C HIS A 27 -51.20 47.35 -36.09
N PRO A 28 -50.75 48.31 -36.91
CA PRO A 28 -51.42 48.66 -38.17
C PRO A 28 -51.71 47.47 -39.08
N GLU A 29 -50.79 46.52 -39.21
CA GLU A 29 -51.01 45.30 -40.01
C GLU A 29 -52.18 44.41 -39.53
N VAL A 30 -52.58 44.50 -38.25
CA VAL A 30 -53.75 43.77 -37.72
C VAL A 30 -55.04 44.31 -38.31
N LEU A 31 -55.10 45.63 -38.55
CA LEU A 31 -56.22 46.30 -39.20
C LEU A 31 -56.30 45.92 -40.69
N GLU A 32 -55.16 45.68 -41.34
CA GLU A 32 -55.08 45.30 -42.76
C GLU A 32 -55.35 43.82 -43.03
N LYS A 33 -54.88 42.91 -42.14
CA LYS A 33 -54.93 41.46 -42.36
C LYS A 33 -56.06 40.75 -41.60
N GLY A 34 -56.87 41.47 -40.83
CA GLY A 34 -58.04 40.94 -40.11
C GLY A 34 -57.73 39.90 -39.02
N ARG A 35 -56.49 39.87 -38.50
CA ARG A 35 -56.05 38.90 -37.48
C ARG A 35 -55.67 39.62 -36.20
N ALA A 36 -56.58 39.64 -35.22
CA ALA A 36 -56.25 40.13 -33.88
C ALA A 36 -55.30 39.16 -33.16
N ALA A 37 -54.16 39.66 -32.68
CA ALA A 37 -53.25 38.91 -31.82
C ALA A 37 -53.21 39.56 -30.44
N ARG A 38 -53.39 38.77 -29.38
CA ARG A 38 -53.19 39.23 -28.00
C ARG A 38 -51.75 39.72 -27.84
N ARG A 39 -51.58 40.93 -27.30
CA ARG A 39 -50.27 41.45 -26.90
C ARG A 39 -49.95 40.98 -25.49
N LEU A 40 -48.71 40.55 -25.29
CA LEU A 40 -48.20 40.16 -23.99
C LEU A 40 -47.52 41.37 -23.34
N TRP A 41 -47.94 41.72 -22.13
CA TRP A 41 -47.28 42.71 -21.31
C TRP A 41 -46.11 42.06 -20.58
N CYS A 42 -44.89 42.38 -21.03
CA CYS A 42 -43.63 41.92 -20.43
C CYS A 42 -43.07 43.01 -19.51
N ALA A 43 -43.32 42.90 -18.20
CA ALA A 43 -42.87 43.87 -17.22
C ALA A 43 -41.41 43.61 -16.80
N GLY A 44 -40.53 44.61 -16.92
CA GLY A 44 -39.15 44.51 -16.43
C GLY A 44 -39.05 44.81 -14.93
N VAL A 45 -38.19 44.10 -14.21
CA VAL A 45 -37.86 44.37 -12.80
C VAL A 45 -36.35 44.48 -12.61
N ILE A 46 -35.90 45.40 -11.75
CA ILE A 46 -34.49 45.75 -11.58
C ILE A 46 -34.17 46.12 -10.12
N PRO A 47 -33.10 45.59 -9.49
CA PRO A 47 -32.85 45.83 -8.07
C PRO A 47 -32.34 47.23 -7.74
N GLY A 48 -31.76 47.90 -8.73
CA GLY A 48 -31.21 49.26 -8.70
C GLY A 48 -30.25 49.43 -9.87
N PHE A 49 -29.47 50.51 -9.88
CA PHE A 49 -28.59 50.83 -10.99
C PHE A 49 -27.42 51.70 -10.53
N ASP A 50 -26.20 51.40 -10.97
CA ASP A 50 -25.01 52.22 -10.72
C ASP A 50 -23.95 51.99 -11.81
N ASP A 51 -23.91 52.86 -12.81
CA ASP A 51 -22.91 52.80 -13.89
C ASP A 51 -21.80 53.87 -13.74
N ARG A 52 -21.75 54.57 -12.59
CA ARG A 52 -20.80 55.68 -12.37
C ARG A 52 -19.33 55.26 -12.43
N LYS A 53 -19.05 53.95 -12.35
CA LYS A 53 -17.71 53.36 -12.53
C LYS A 53 -17.25 53.33 -13.99
N ILE A 54 -18.18 53.32 -14.95
CA ILE A 54 -17.89 53.13 -16.38
C ILE A 54 -18.43 54.26 -17.28
N ARG A 55 -19.31 55.16 -16.77
CA ARG A 55 -19.89 56.27 -17.55
C ARG A 55 -19.74 57.63 -16.85
N HIS A 56 -19.56 58.68 -17.66
CA HIS A 56 -19.44 60.07 -17.21
C HIS A 56 -20.19 61.04 -18.15
N PRO A 57 -21.30 61.68 -17.70
CA PRO A 57 -21.94 61.50 -16.41
C PRO A 57 -22.59 60.12 -16.28
N GLY A 58 -22.46 59.49 -15.12
CA GLY A 58 -23.14 58.23 -14.78
C GLY A 58 -24.46 58.46 -14.04
N THR A 59 -25.27 57.41 -13.97
CA THR A 59 -26.56 57.35 -13.28
C THR A 59 -26.47 56.46 -12.04
N TYR A 60 -27.12 56.89 -10.95
CA TYR A 60 -27.23 56.11 -9.72
C TYR A 60 -28.68 56.04 -9.24
N VAL A 61 -29.14 54.82 -9.05
CA VAL A 61 -30.42 54.47 -8.44
C VAL A 61 -30.15 53.51 -7.29
N SER A 62 -30.23 54.02 -6.07
CA SER A 62 -30.01 53.22 -4.86
C SER A 62 -31.00 52.06 -4.77
N ARG A 63 -30.48 50.88 -4.40
CA ARG A 63 -31.32 49.71 -4.11
C ARG A 63 -32.19 49.87 -2.85
N LYS A 64 -31.89 50.88 -2.01
CA LYS A 64 -32.60 51.25 -0.76
C LYS A 64 -32.80 50.07 0.21
N GLY A 65 -31.81 49.18 0.32
CA GLY A 65 -31.89 47.95 1.13
C GLY A 65 -33.01 47.02 0.66
N GLY A 66 -33.00 46.65 -0.61
CA GLY A 66 -34.02 45.80 -1.24
C GLY A 66 -35.35 46.49 -1.58
N ARG A 67 -35.73 47.57 -0.89
CA ARG A 67 -37.04 48.23 -1.06
C ARG A 67 -37.32 48.74 -2.48
N TYR A 68 -36.30 49.16 -3.22
CA TYR A 68 -36.48 49.57 -4.62
C TYR A 68 -36.96 48.40 -5.48
N TYR A 69 -36.34 47.23 -5.30
CA TYR A 69 -36.69 46.00 -6.01
C TYR A 69 -38.08 45.50 -5.64
N GLU A 70 -38.42 45.51 -4.34
CA GLU A 70 -39.75 45.11 -3.86
C GLU A 70 -40.85 45.95 -4.49
N ARG A 71 -40.66 47.27 -4.54
CA ARG A 71 -41.63 48.22 -5.12
C ARG A 71 -41.88 47.90 -6.60
N ILE A 72 -40.82 47.63 -7.35
CA ILE A 72 -40.91 47.33 -8.78
C ILE A 72 -41.62 46.00 -9.02
N TRP A 73 -41.29 44.95 -8.25
CA TRP A 73 -41.98 43.67 -8.33
C TRP A 73 -43.49 43.80 -8.06
N ARG A 74 -43.87 44.58 -7.03
CA ARG A 74 -45.29 44.85 -6.73
C ARG A 74 -46.00 45.56 -7.87
N ALA A 75 -45.35 46.54 -8.51
CA ALA A 75 -45.90 47.23 -9.67
C ALA A 75 -46.07 46.29 -10.88
N ALA A 76 -45.07 45.45 -11.16
CA ALA A 76 -45.13 44.44 -12.21
C ALA A 76 -46.31 43.48 -12.00
N ILE A 77 -46.46 42.92 -10.79
CA ILE A 77 -47.57 42.02 -10.45
C ILE A 77 -48.92 42.75 -10.55
N ALA A 78 -49.05 43.94 -9.95
CA ALA A 78 -50.30 44.70 -9.93
C ALA A 78 -50.76 45.14 -11.32
N SER A 79 -49.84 45.36 -12.26
CA SER A 79 -50.16 45.69 -13.66
C SER A 79 -50.74 44.51 -14.47
N GLY A 80 -50.78 43.32 -13.87
CA GLY A 80 -51.22 42.08 -14.52
C GLY A 80 -50.28 41.72 -15.67
N ALA A 81 -48.97 41.72 -15.41
CA ALA A 81 -47.96 41.28 -16.37
C ALA A 81 -48.18 39.83 -16.80
N ASP A 82 -48.02 39.56 -18.10
CA ASP A 82 -48.06 38.21 -18.66
C ASP A 82 -46.70 37.51 -18.52
N ILE A 83 -45.63 38.31 -18.57
CA ILE A 83 -44.24 37.88 -18.39
C ILE A 83 -43.54 38.92 -17.50
N VAL A 84 -42.69 38.47 -16.58
CA VAL A 84 -41.77 39.35 -15.85
C VAL A 84 -40.34 39.03 -16.27
N THR A 85 -39.57 40.05 -16.65
CA THR A 85 -38.14 39.93 -17.00
C THR A 85 -37.31 40.56 -15.88
N ILE A 86 -36.24 39.88 -15.46
CA ILE A 86 -35.34 40.39 -14.44
C ILE A 86 -34.08 40.95 -15.11
N CYS A 87 -33.85 42.24 -14.90
CA CYS A 87 -32.65 42.94 -15.33
C CYS A 87 -31.81 43.22 -14.07
N SER A 88 -30.77 42.44 -13.79
CA SER A 88 -30.20 41.33 -14.58
C SER A 88 -29.71 40.19 -13.69
N TRP A 89 -29.29 39.06 -14.27
CA TRP A 89 -28.50 38.08 -13.51
C TRP A 89 -27.19 38.74 -13.06
N ASN A 90 -26.35 39.20 -14.00
CA ASN A 90 -24.95 39.57 -13.74
C ASN A 90 -24.41 40.74 -14.59
N GLU A 91 -25.20 41.76 -14.92
CA GLU A 91 -24.69 42.97 -15.57
C GLU A 91 -24.03 43.90 -14.54
N TRP A 92 -22.87 43.46 -14.06
CA TRP A 92 -22.07 44.10 -12.99
C TRP A 92 -21.62 45.52 -13.34
N HIS A 93 -21.41 45.80 -14.63
CA HIS A 93 -20.97 47.11 -15.09
C HIS A 93 -22.02 48.20 -14.85
N GLU A 94 -23.29 47.83 -14.79
CA GLU A 94 -24.42 48.73 -14.52
C GLU A 94 -24.98 48.59 -13.10
N GLY A 95 -24.39 47.72 -12.27
CA GLY A 95 -24.85 47.52 -10.90
C GLY A 95 -26.27 46.97 -10.79
N THR A 96 -26.74 46.20 -11.79
CA THR A 96 -28.12 45.66 -11.86
C THR A 96 -28.22 44.18 -11.47
N GLU A 97 -27.10 43.55 -11.11
CA GLU A 97 -26.99 42.13 -10.81
C GLU A 97 -27.86 41.70 -9.62
N ILE A 98 -28.52 40.55 -9.76
CA ILE A 98 -29.06 39.78 -8.63
C ILE A 98 -28.12 38.63 -8.23
N GLU A 99 -27.08 38.35 -9.04
CA GLU A 99 -26.02 37.41 -8.73
C GLU A 99 -25.42 37.73 -7.35
N PRO A 100 -25.14 36.72 -6.52
CA PRO A 100 -24.60 36.95 -5.19
C PRO A 100 -23.29 37.75 -5.21
N SER A 101 -23.21 38.77 -4.35
CA SER A 101 -22.04 39.65 -4.23
C SER A 101 -21.51 39.72 -2.81
N ARG A 102 -20.30 40.28 -2.63
CA ARG A 102 -19.77 40.56 -1.27
C ARG A 102 -20.60 41.62 -0.55
N GLU A 103 -21.15 42.58 -1.29
CA GLU A 103 -21.95 43.69 -0.75
C GLU A 103 -23.35 43.26 -0.34
N TYR A 104 -24.00 42.39 -1.12
CA TYR A 104 -25.42 42.08 -0.98
C TYR A 104 -25.70 40.62 -0.59
N GLY A 105 -24.68 39.77 -0.57
CA GLY A 105 -24.83 38.34 -0.34
C GLY A 105 -25.90 37.77 -1.27
N PHE A 106 -26.90 37.10 -0.70
CA PHE A 106 -27.99 36.44 -1.43
C PHE A 106 -29.33 37.17 -1.34
N GLU A 107 -29.34 38.42 -0.85
CA GLU A 107 -30.56 39.19 -0.60
C GLU A 107 -31.46 39.25 -1.85
N TYR A 108 -30.88 39.53 -3.02
CA TYR A 108 -31.65 39.71 -4.26
C TYR A 108 -32.16 38.40 -4.86
N LEU A 109 -31.50 37.27 -4.62
CA LEU A 109 -32.06 35.96 -4.95
C LEU A 109 -33.25 35.61 -4.04
N ASN A 110 -33.18 35.96 -2.75
CA ASN A 110 -34.28 35.78 -1.80
C ASN A 110 -35.50 36.63 -2.15
N LEU A 111 -35.28 37.91 -2.48
CA LEU A 111 -36.35 38.80 -2.94
C LEU A 111 -36.96 38.29 -4.26
N THR A 112 -36.13 37.87 -5.21
CA THR A 112 -36.61 37.27 -6.48
C THR A 112 -37.51 36.07 -6.20
N ARG A 113 -37.08 35.14 -5.34
CA ARG A 113 -37.88 33.97 -4.96
C ARG A 113 -39.23 34.38 -4.37
N LYS A 114 -39.24 35.30 -3.39
CA LYS A 114 -40.45 35.82 -2.73
C LYS A 114 -41.44 36.40 -3.75
N PHE A 115 -40.99 37.20 -4.70
CA PHE A 115 -41.90 37.83 -5.66
C PHE A 115 -42.29 36.94 -6.82
N VAL A 116 -41.46 35.98 -7.23
CA VAL A 116 -41.87 34.92 -8.16
C VAL A 116 -42.99 34.07 -7.57
N GLN A 117 -42.98 33.82 -6.25
CA GLN A 117 -44.09 33.13 -5.56
C GLN A 117 -45.40 33.91 -5.68
N PHE A 118 -45.36 35.21 -5.35
CA PHE A 118 -46.52 36.09 -5.49
C PHE A 118 -47.01 36.17 -6.94
N TYR A 119 -46.08 36.28 -7.90
CA TYR A 119 -46.41 36.35 -9.32
C TYR A 119 -47.08 35.07 -9.84
N LYS A 120 -46.58 33.89 -9.46
CA LYS A 120 -47.12 32.60 -9.89
C LYS A 120 -48.37 32.15 -9.12
N ASN A 121 -48.82 32.94 -8.13
CA ASN A 121 -49.88 32.55 -7.19
C ASN A 121 -49.62 31.18 -6.53
N ALA A 122 -48.34 30.86 -6.28
CA ALA A 122 -47.94 29.58 -5.69
C ALA A 122 -48.11 29.66 -4.17
N SER A 123 -48.95 28.80 -3.60
CA SER A 123 -49.35 28.88 -2.19
C SER A 123 -48.20 28.61 -1.21
N VAL A 124 -47.23 27.75 -1.58
CA VAL A 124 -46.04 27.39 -0.78
C VAL A 124 -44.96 26.84 -1.73
N PHE A 125 -43.70 27.28 -1.60
CA PHE A 125 -42.57 26.46 -2.10
C PHE A 125 -42.16 25.49 -1.00
N PRO A 126 -41.68 24.28 -1.35
CA PRO A 126 -41.05 23.40 -0.39
C PRO A 126 -39.99 24.18 0.40
N GLU A 127 -39.97 23.95 1.71
CA GLU A 127 -38.95 24.50 2.61
C GLU A 127 -37.57 24.15 2.05
N ILE A 128 -36.68 25.13 1.98
CA ILE A 128 -35.30 24.88 1.54
C ILE A 128 -34.66 24.10 2.68
N PRO A 129 -34.20 22.86 2.48
CA PRO A 129 -33.57 22.11 3.55
C PRO A 129 -32.22 22.74 3.91
N ALA A 130 -31.83 22.63 5.17
CA ALA A 130 -30.50 23.07 5.63
C ALA A 130 -29.38 22.41 4.80
N PRO A 131 -28.25 23.12 4.55
CA PRO A 131 -27.11 22.50 3.90
C PRO A 131 -26.62 21.30 4.73
N ARG A 132 -26.16 20.25 4.05
CA ARG A 132 -25.56 19.08 4.70
C ARG A 132 -24.20 18.81 4.09
N LEU A 133 -23.17 19.37 4.72
CA LEU A 133 -21.78 19.05 4.41
C LEU A 133 -21.27 17.99 5.38
N VAL A 134 -20.58 17.01 4.83
CA VAL A 134 -19.92 15.94 5.56
C VAL A 134 -18.42 16.05 5.33
N ALA A 135 -17.66 16.02 6.42
CA ALA A 135 -16.22 16.02 6.39
C ALA A 135 -15.67 14.61 6.59
N SER A 136 -14.67 14.25 5.80
CA SER A 136 -13.95 12.98 5.91
C SER A 136 -12.46 13.19 5.67
N PHE A 137 -11.63 12.32 6.22
CA PHE A 137 -10.20 12.28 5.93
C PHE A 137 -9.92 11.23 4.85
N ARG A 138 -8.92 11.47 3.99
CA ARG A 138 -8.39 10.48 3.06
C ARG A 138 -6.88 10.56 3.00
N ASN A 139 -6.20 9.50 2.57
CA ASN A 139 -4.78 9.57 2.22
C ASN A 139 -4.57 9.69 0.71
N ASN A 140 -3.54 10.42 0.33
CA ASN A 140 -2.96 10.38 -1.01
C ASN A 140 -1.42 10.37 -0.92
N ALA A 141 -0.74 10.42 -2.08
CA ALA A 141 0.71 10.42 -2.14
C ALA A 141 1.39 11.60 -1.40
N ALA A 142 0.67 12.70 -1.17
CA ALA A 142 1.18 13.87 -0.45
C ALA A 142 0.93 13.82 1.08
N GLY A 143 0.06 12.93 1.54
CA GLY A 143 -0.27 12.73 2.96
C GLY A 143 -1.78 12.70 3.21
N THR A 144 -2.21 13.20 4.37
CA THR A 144 -3.62 13.20 4.77
C THR A 144 -4.33 14.42 4.20
N VAL A 145 -5.48 14.22 3.58
CA VAL A 145 -6.35 15.27 3.05
C VAL A 145 -7.67 15.33 3.80
N LEU A 146 -8.13 16.55 4.07
CA LEU A 146 -9.49 16.81 4.53
C LEU A 146 -10.40 17.06 3.34
N VAL A 147 -11.40 16.20 3.18
CA VAL A 147 -12.40 16.27 2.11
C VAL A 147 -13.73 16.73 2.69
N LEU A 148 -14.42 17.63 1.99
CA LEU A 148 -15.80 17.99 2.28
C LEU A 148 -16.70 17.59 1.12
N SER A 149 -17.76 16.86 1.44
CA SER A 149 -18.75 16.35 0.49
C SER A 149 -20.11 16.98 0.78
N ASN A 150 -20.80 17.45 -0.27
CA ASN A 150 -22.17 17.91 -0.13
C ASN A 150 -23.15 16.76 -0.30
N GLU A 151 -23.66 16.26 0.83
CA GLU A 151 -24.68 15.22 0.90
C GLU A 151 -26.08 15.78 1.17
N GLY A 152 -26.24 17.09 0.98
CA GLY A 152 -27.53 17.78 1.04
C GLY A 152 -28.21 17.85 -0.32
N SER A 153 -29.46 18.31 -0.30
CA SER A 153 -30.21 18.60 -1.53
C SER A 153 -30.16 20.07 -1.94
N VAL A 154 -29.30 20.85 -1.27
CA VAL A 154 -29.03 22.25 -1.60
C VAL A 154 -27.52 22.48 -1.66
N PRO A 155 -27.08 23.45 -2.45
CA PRO A 155 -25.67 23.84 -2.45
C PRO A 155 -25.23 24.45 -1.13
N ALA A 156 -23.94 24.38 -0.84
CA ALA A 156 -23.41 24.88 0.42
C ALA A 156 -22.14 25.72 0.25
N VAL A 157 -22.01 26.70 1.14
CA VAL A 157 -20.80 27.52 1.32
C VAL A 157 -20.36 27.38 2.77
N ILE A 158 -19.05 27.27 2.98
CA ILE A 158 -18.48 27.16 4.32
C ILE A 158 -18.17 28.55 4.84
N THR A 159 -18.85 28.93 5.92
CA THR A 159 -18.69 30.24 6.55
C THR A 159 -17.56 30.24 7.57
N SER A 160 -17.28 29.08 8.16
CA SER A 160 -16.15 28.89 9.07
C SER A 160 -15.82 27.40 9.16
N LEU A 161 -14.54 27.05 9.02
CA LEU A 161 -14.02 25.73 9.33
C LEU A 161 -12.74 25.91 10.16
N ILE A 162 -12.76 25.41 11.39
CA ILE A 162 -11.65 25.48 12.33
C ILE A 162 -11.03 24.10 12.40
N VAL A 163 -9.78 24.01 12.02
CA VAL A 163 -9.00 22.77 11.99
C VAL A 163 -7.80 22.93 12.92
N LYS A 164 -7.62 21.97 13.84
CA LYS A 164 -6.38 21.80 14.59
C LYS A 164 -5.47 20.85 13.83
N TYR A 165 -4.17 21.13 13.83
CA TYR A 165 -3.20 20.28 13.15
C TYR A 165 -1.85 20.22 13.88
N ARG A 166 -1.09 19.14 13.67
CA ARG A 166 0.34 19.06 14.01
C ARG A 166 1.20 19.01 12.75
N GLY A 167 2.21 19.87 12.70
CA GLY A 167 3.11 20.00 11.55
C GLY A 167 2.70 21.14 10.62
N THR A 168 2.80 20.92 9.31
CA THR A 168 2.42 21.89 8.29
C THR A 168 1.12 21.47 7.60
N VAL A 169 0.34 22.45 7.16
CA VAL A 169 -0.85 22.23 6.37
C VAL A 169 -0.87 23.17 5.18
N LEU A 170 -1.37 22.69 4.06
CA LEU A 170 -1.59 23.47 2.86
C LEU A 170 -3.08 23.51 2.58
N VAL A 171 -3.66 24.70 2.65
CA VAL A 171 -5.07 24.93 2.33
C VAL A 171 -5.18 25.10 0.83
N SER A 172 -5.80 24.13 0.16
CA SER A 172 -5.98 24.10 -1.30
C SER A 172 -7.15 24.96 -1.75
N HIS A 173 -8.16 25.14 -0.90
CA HIS A 173 -9.36 25.92 -1.21
C HIS A 173 -9.74 26.90 -0.09
N GLY A 174 -9.96 28.15 -0.49
CA GLY A 174 -10.43 29.23 0.35
C GLY A 174 -9.33 30.05 1.02
N TYR A 175 -9.75 30.97 1.89
CA TYR A 175 -8.83 31.83 2.64
C TYR A 175 -8.57 31.23 4.02
N SER A 176 -7.30 31.12 4.40
CA SER A 176 -6.91 30.62 5.71
C SER A 176 -6.22 31.68 6.55
N LEU A 177 -6.54 31.68 7.84
CA LEU A 177 -5.80 32.36 8.88
C LEU A 177 -5.24 31.30 9.82
N ASN A 178 -3.91 31.13 9.79
CA ASN A 178 -3.22 30.15 10.60
C ASN A 178 -2.64 30.82 11.85
N ILE A 179 -3.00 30.31 13.03
CA ILE A 179 -2.49 30.78 14.32
C ILE A 179 -2.00 29.55 15.08
N ASN A 180 -0.68 29.45 15.27
CA ASN A 180 -0.03 28.27 15.85
C ASN A 180 -0.42 26.98 15.11
N ASN A 181 -1.12 26.08 15.81
CA ASN A 181 -1.54 24.75 15.36
C ASN A 181 -3.02 24.74 14.97
N VAL A 182 -3.59 25.90 14.64
CA VAL A 182 -5.01 26.08 14.28
C VAL A 182 -5.10 26.84 12.97
N ALA A 183 -5.81 26.26 12.00
CA ALA A 183 -6.22 26.92 10.77
C ALA A 183 -7.70 27.29 10.87
N LYS A 184 -8.01 28.58 10.73
CA LYS A 184 -9.38 29.03 10.46
C LYS A 184 -9.52 29.28 8.97
N ILE A 185 -10.34 28.46 8.32
CA ILE A 185 -10.60 28.54 6.89
C ILE A 185 -11.97 29.20 6.70
N ILE A 186 -11.99 30.28 5.93
CA ILE A 186 -13.19 31.01 5.56
C ILE A 186 -13.30 31.05 4.04
N PHE A 187 -14.50 30.72 3.57
CA PHE A 187 -14.89 30.79 2.18
C PHE A 187 -14.12 29.86 1.23
N ILE A 188 -14.60 28.63 1.17
CA ILE A 188 -14.33 27.66 0.11
C ILE A 188 -15.32 27.91 -1.04
N PRO A 189 -14.98 27.65 -2.31
CA PRO A 189 -15.94 27.75 -3.41
C PRO A 189 -17.25 27.02 -3.10
N TYR A 190 -18.32 27.49 -3.73
CA TYR A 190 -19.62 26.85 -3.70
C TYR A 190 -19.49 25.35 -4.00
N ILE A 191 -20.02 24.51 -3.11
CA ILE A 191 -20.04 23.06 -3.28
C ILE A 191 -21.43 22.68 -3.79
N GLY A 192 -21.50 22.28 -5.06
CA GLY A 192 -22.70 21.81 -5.73
C GLY A 192 -23.21 20.50 -5.15
N LEU A 193 -24.34 20.02 -5.67
CA LEU A 193 -24.96 18.79 -5.19
C LEU A 193 -24.09 17.59 -5.56
N ASN A 194 -23.81 16.72 -4.59
CA ASN A 194 -22.93 15.54 -4.74
C ASN A 194 -21.50 15.88 -5.17
N GLU A 195 -21.08 17.14 -5.03
CA GLU A 195 -19.69 17.53 -5.24
C GLU A 195 -18.86 17.28 -3.98
N GLU A 196 -17.59 16.93 -4.20
CA GLU A 196 -16.57 16.81 -3.17
C GLU A 196 -15.40 17.73 -3.49
N ILE A 197 -14.73 18.20 -2.45
CA ILE A 197 -13.55 19.05 -2.58
C ILE A 197 -12.51 18.68 -1.53
N GLU A 198 -11.24 18.69 -1.91
CA GLU A 198 -10.12 18.62 -0.98
C GLU A 198 -9.84 20.02 -0.44
N VAL A 199 -9.98 20.22 0.87
CA VAL A 199 -9.86 21.53 1.52
C VAL A 199 -8.45 21.83 1.99
N LEU A 200 -7.79 20.81 2.50
CA LEU A 200 -6.49 20.93 3.13
C LEU A 200 -5.73 19.62 2.95
N THR A 201 -4.43 19.73 2.73
CA THR A 201 -3.48 18.62 2.71
C THR A 201 -2.44 18.82 3.80
N ALA A 202 -2.08 17.76 4.52
CA ALA A 202 -0.96 17.75 5.45
C ALA A 202 0.00 16.60 5.10
N PRO A 203 1.29 16.71 5.42
CA PRO A 203 2.25 15.63 5.23
C PRO A 203 1.82 14.32 5.88
N VAL A 204 2.41 13.22 5.41
CA VAL A 204 2.24 11.88 6.02
C VAL A 204 2.55 11.97 7.52
N ASN A 205 1.68 11.37 8.35
CA ASN A 205 1.73 11.37 9.82
C ASN A 205 1.34 12.67 10.53
N SER A 206 0.78 13.66 9.83
CA SER A 206 0.16 14.82 10.48
C SER A 206 -1.17 14.44 11.14
N GLU A 207 -1.36 14.89 12.38
CA GLU A 207 -2.65 14.83 13.05
C GLU A 207 -3.49 16.04 12.61
N ILE A 208 -4.72 15.79 12.13
CA ILE A 208 -5.67 16.84 11.73
C ILE A 208 -7.00 16.56 12.42
N THR A 209 -7.61 17.57 13.04
CA THR A 209 -8.92 17.42 13.68
C THR A 209 -9.78 18.64 13.39
N ILE A 210 -11.03 18.40 13.00
CA ILE A 210 -12.02 19.46 12.85
C ILE A 210 -12.53 19.82 14.24
N VAL A 211 -12.37 21.08 14.62
CA VAL A 211 -12.87 21.63 15.89
C VAL A 211 -14.31 22.10 15.73
N GLU A 212 -14.58 22.80 14.64
CA GLU A 212 -15.88 23.39 14.35
C GLU A 212 -15.99 23.60 12.84
N GLY A 213 -17.17 23.34 12.28
CA GLY A 213 -17.46 23.64 10.89
C GLY A 213 -18.89 24.15 10.77
N VAL A 214 -19.08 25.24 10.03
CA VAL A 214 -20.39 25.83 9.77
C VAL A 214 -20.57 26.01 8.26
N ALA A 215 -21.63 25.41 7.75
CA ALA A 215 -22.09 25.51 6.39
C ALA A 215 -23.35 26.36 6.32
N TRP A 216 -23.54 27.03 5.19
CA TRP A 216 -24.70 27.84 4.91
C TRP A 216 -25.14 27.64 3.46
N SER A 217 -26.45 27.67 3.19
CA SER A 217 -27.00 27.54 1.84
C SER A 217 -27.73 28.81 1.39
N PRO A 218 -27.56 29.20 0.11
CA PRO A 218 -28.36 30.24 -0.53
C PRO A 218 -29.87 30.02 -0.35
N GLY A 219 -30.54 30.91 0.37
CA GLY A 219 -32.00 30.85 0.54
C GLY A 219 -32.49 30.64 1.97
N LEU A 220 -31.57 30.37 2.90
CA LEU A 220 -31.88 30.09 4.31
C LEU A 220 -31.42 31.18 5.27
N SER A 221 -32.20 31.38 6.33
CA SER A 221 -31.79 32.17 7.50
C SER A 221 -30.96 31.35 8.51
N ALA A 222 -30.79 30.04 8.27
CA ALA A 222 -30.11 29.12 9.16
C ALA A 222 -28.81 28.58 8.55
N SER A 223 -27.78 28.47 9.37
CA SER A 223 -26.58 27.69 9.11
C SER A 223 -26.71 26.29 9.70
N ALA A 224 -25.91 25.35 9.21
CA ALA A 224 -25.81 23.99 9.73
C ALA A 224 -24.37 23.69 10.15
N ALA A 225 -24.20 22.89 11.20
CA ALA A 225 -22.90 22.33 11.53
C ALA A 225 -22.45 21.36 10.43
N ILE A 226 -21.16 21.38 10.10
CA ILE A 226 -20.55 20.37 9.23
C ILE A 226 -20.47 19.08 10.03
N ALA A 227 -21.08 18.01 9.50
CA ALA A 227 -21.00 16.70 10.12
C ALA A 227 -19.61 16.11 9.87
N ILE A 228 -19.05 15.43 10.86
CA ILE A 228 -17.80 14.68 10.70
C ILE A 228 -18.22 13.23 10.47
N ARG A 229 -17.79 12.65 9.35
CA ARG A 229 -17.92 11.22 9.11
C ARG A 229 -16.94 10.51 10.03
N SER A 230 -17.46 9.71 10.96
CA SER A 230 -16.64 8.74 11.68
C SER A 230 -16.22 7.66 10.70
N ASP A 231 -14.93 7.34 10.70
CA ASP A 231 -14.40 6.21 9.98
C ASP A 231 -14.45 4.96 10.87
N ASP A 232 -15.01 3.89 10.35
CA ASP A 232 -15.22 2.60 11.02
C ASP A 232 -14.52 1.44 10.30
N GLU A 233 -13.72 1.74 9.26
CA GLU A 233 -12.94 0.74 8.54
C GLU A 233 -11.57 0.56 9.21
N PRO A 234 -11.21 -0.65 9.69
CA PRO A 234 -9.88 -0.87 10.24
C PRO A 234 -8.76 -0.85 9.18
N PRO A 235 -7.52 -0.55 9.58
CA PRO A 235 -6.36 -0.63 8.69
C PRO A 235 -6.16 -2.02 8.08
N ARG A 236 -5.46 -2.08 6.96
CA ARG A 236 -5.02 -3.33 6.31
C ARG A 236 -3.51 -3.54 6.48
N ILE A 237 -3.14 -4.78 6.82
CA ILE A 237 -1.75 -5.21 7.06
C ILE A 237 -1.31 -6.25 6.03
N ASP A 238 -0.30 -5.90 5.23
CA ASP A 238 0.28 -6.75 4.18
C ASP A 238 1.75 -7.08 4.48
N PHE A 239 2.03 -8.34 4.82
CA PHE A 239 3.41 -8.83 5.02
C PHE A 239 4.09 -9.10 3.69
N THR A 240 5.38 -8.75 3.60
CA THR A 240 6.16 -8.90 2.36
C THR A 240 7.51 -9.61 2.54
N SER A 241 7.99 -9.83 3.77
CA SER A 241 9.27 -10.53 3.99
C SER A 241 9.15 -11.97 4.45
N LEU A 242 8.28 -12.28 5.41
CA LEU A 242 8.15 -13.62 6.01
C LEU A 242 6.72 -14.16 5.89
N THR A 243 6.62 -15.48 5.94
CA THR A 243 5.35 -16.23 6.01
C THR A 243 5.24 -17.01 7.31
N GLY A 244 4.01 -17.34 7.73
CA GLY A 244 3.80 -18.11 8.95
C GLY A 244 4.40 -19.52 8.85
N GLY A 245 5.13 -19.93 9.90
CA GLY A 245 5.84 -21.21 10.00
C GLY A 245 7.25 -21.18 9.40
N GLU A 246 7.72 -20.04 8.90
CA GLU A 246 9.07 -19.91 8.35
C GLU A 246 10.13 -20.06 9.44
N ARG A 247 11.24 -20.75 9.12
CA ARG A 247 12.36 -20.95 10.03
C ARG A 247 13.42 -19.86 9.80
N VAL A 248 13.99 -19.32 10.87
CA VAL A 248 14.96 -18.22 10.80
C VAL A 248 16.08 -18.36 11.83
N ALA A 249 17.25 -17.79 11.51
CA ALA A 249 18.41 -17.72 12.39
C ALA A 249 19.18 -16.41 12.14
N GLY A 250 19.90 -15.91 13.15
CA GLY A 250 20.71 -14.70 13.03
C GLY A 250 19.92 -13.43 12.75
N GLN A 251 20.30 -12.69 11.70
CA GLN A 251 19.71 -11.39 11.36
C GLN A 251 18.54 -11.54 10.37
N VAL A 252 17.36 -11.09 10.78
CA VAL A 252 16.11 -11.24 10.02
C VAL A 252 15.46 -9.88 9.80
N TYR A 253 14.86 -9.66 8.62
CA TYR A 253 14.13 -8.42 8.32
C TYR A 253 12.63 -8.67 8.20
N LEU A 254 11.85 -7.99 9.04
CA LEU A 254 10.38 -7.98 8.97
C LEU A 254 9.91 -6.78 8.15
N LYS A 255 9.33 -7.02 6.98
CA LYS A 255 8.82 -6.00 6.07
C LYS A 255 7.30 -6.05 5.98
N VAL A 256 6.67 -4.91 6.25
CA VAL A 256 5.22 -4.76 6.27
C VAL A 256 4.81 -3.51 5.49
N ASN A 257 3.72 -3.63 4.74
CA ASN A 257 3.00 -2.51 4.16
C ASN A 257 1.66 -2.37 4.88
N VAL A 258 1.29 -1.13 5.19
CA VAL A 258 0.06 -0.79 5.88
C VAL A 258 -0.69 0.25 5.08
N ASN A 259 -2.00 0.11 4.99
CA ASN A 259 -2.86 1.06 4.29
C ASN A 259 -4.19 1.19 5.01
N ASP A 260 -4.79 2.37 4.88
CA ASP A 260 -6.06 2.70 5.49
C ASP A 260 -6.73 3.83 4.68
N ASN A 261 -8.07 3.89 4.72
CA ASN A 261 -8.86 4.86 3.97
C ASN A 261 -8.68 6.31 4.49
N THR A 262 -8.41 6.52 5.79
CA THR A 262 -8.30 7.85 6.43
C THR A 262 -6.91 8.21 6.91
N GLY A 263 -6.06 7.23 7.24
CA GLY A 263 -4.73 7.53 7.77
C GLY A 263 -4.24 6.45 8.71
N VAL A 264 -3.01 5.97 8.55
CA VAL A 264 -2.35 5.21 9.61
C VAL A 264 -1.71 6.19 10.60
N GLU A 265 -2.10 6.12 11.88
CA GLU A 265 -1.54 6.92 12.97
C GLU A 265 -0.16 6.39 13.38
N ARG A 266 -0.10 5.09 13.68
CA ARG A 266 1.12 4.38 14.10
C ARG A 266 0.96 2.87 13.93
N PHE A 267 2.07 2.17 14.05
CA PHE A 267 2.08 0.72 14.19
C PHE A 267 3.04 0.29 15.28
N GLU A 268 2.81 -0.91 15.80
CA GLU A 268 3.52 -1.55 16.88
C GLU A 268 3.85 -2.99 16.44
N ILE A 269 5.05 -3.47 16.79
CA ILE A 269 5.51 -4.83 16.55
C ILE A 269 5.82 -5.43 17.92
N TYR A 270 5.21 -6.58 18.18
CA TYR A 270 5.45 -7.36 19.38
C TYR A 270 6.08 -8.70 19.00
N ILE A 271 6.97 -9.19 19.85
CA ILE A 271 7.51 -10.56 19.78
C ILE A 271 7.27 -11.18 21.15
N ASP A 272 6.52 -12.29 21.18
CA ASP A 272 6.13 -12.98 22.42
C ASP A 272 5.55 -12.03 23.48
N ASP A 273 4.58 -11.23 23.03
CA ASP A 273 3.87 -10.20 23.81
C ASP A 273 4.73 -9.00 24.27
N GLU A 274 6.02 -8.94 23.96
CA GLU A 274 6.89 -7.80 24.24
C GLU A 274 6.92 -6.81 23.06
N LEU A 275 6.66 -5.52 23.33
CA LEU A 275 6.78 -4.45 22.34
C LEU A 275 8.25 -4.23 21.97
N VAL A 276 8.68 -4.75 20.82
CA VAL A 276 10.06 -4.61 20.35
C VAL A 276 10.27 -3.39 19.46
N TYR A 277 9.20 -2.89 18.83
CA TYR A 277 9.30 -1.76 17.91
C TYR A 277 7.97 -1.02 17.74
N TRP A 278 8.04 0.28 17.47
CA TRP A 278 6.90 1.07 17.02
C TRP A 278 7.36 2.16 16.05
N GLY A 279 6.46 2.61 15.19
CA GLY A 279 6.79 3.65 14.21
C GLY A 279 5.57 4.28 13.55
N ARG A 280 5.85 5.13 12.54
CA ARG A 280 4.83 5.83 11.73
C ARG A 280 5.18 5.76 10.25
N GLY A 281 4.19 5.70 9.35
CA GLY A 281 4.35 5.61 7.90
C GLY A 281 3.73 4.36 7.30
N LEU A 282 3.71 4.25 5.96
CA LEU A 282 2.95 3.22 5.23
C LEU A 282 3.74 1.95 4.86
N SER A 283 5.07 1.97 4.97
CA SER A 283 5.93 0.83 4.68
C SER A 283 7.13 0.82 5.60
N HIS A 284 7.44 -0.34 6.18
CA HIS A 284 8.46 -0.46 7.22
C HIS A 284 9.27 -1.73 7.10
N SER A 285 10.52 -1.66 7.53
CA SER A 285 11.45 -2.78 7.66
C SER A 285 12.06 -2.74 9.06
N PHE A 286 11.72 -3.72 9.89
CA PHE A 286 12.32 -3.92 11.21
C PHE A 286 13.40 -5.00 11.13
N GLU A 287 14.51 -4.78 11.82
CA GLU A 287 15.62 -5.72 11.90
C GLU A 287 15.55 -6.46 13.24
N TRP A 288 15.36 -7.77 13.17
CA TRP A 288 15.28 -8.66 14.32
C TRP A 288 16.54 -9.53 14.37
N ASN A 289 17.28 -9.46 15.47
CA ASN A 289 18.41 -10.36 15.73
C ASN A 289 17.93 -11.53 16.59
N THR A 290 17.88 -12.73 16.02
CA THR A 290 17.44 -13.95 16.71
C THR A 290 18.59 -14.69 17.39
N SER A 291 19.85 -14.24 17.27
CA SER A 291 21.02 -15.01 17.71
C SER A 291 21.06 -15.32 19.22
N GLU A 292 20.35 -14.52 20.03
CA GLU A 292 20.22 -14.69 21.49
C GLU A 292 18.79 -15.08 21.90
N VAL A 293 17.91 -15.30 20.92
CA VAL A 293 16.54 -15.76 21.15
C VAL A 293 16.57 -17.29 21.25
N ASP A 294 15.86 -17.83 22.23
CA ASP A 294 15.74 -19.27 22.42
C ASP A 294 15.16 -19.95 21.17
N ASP A 295 15.52 -21.21 20.92
CA ASP A 295 14.96 -21.95 19.79
C ASP A 295 13.52 -22.36 20.07
N GLY A 296 12.67 -22.31 19.05
CA GLY A 296 11.27 -22.71 19.15
C GLY A 296 10.32 -21.82 18.37
N PHE A 297 9.05 -21.88 18.73
CA PHE A 297 7.99 -21.06 18.14
C PHE A 297 7.94 -19.70 18.82
N HIS A 298 8.02 -18.63 18.04
CA HIS A 298 7.86 -17.26 18.46
C HIS A 298 6.68 -16.63 17.74
N THR A 299 5.90 -15.82 18.47
CA THR A 299 4.76 -15.11 17.89
C THR A 299 5.11 -13.66 17.65
N VAL A 300 5.10 -13.26 16.38
CA VAL A 300 5.26 -11.87 15.98
C VAL A 300 3.89 -11.26 15.71
N VAL A 301 3.52 -10.23 16.47
CA VAL A 301 2.24 -9.52 16.32
C VAL A 301 2.50 -8.13 15.77
N PHE A 302 1.80 -7.80 14.68
CA PHE A 302 1.77 -6.45 14.13
C PHE A 302 0.41 -5.82 14.43
N LYS A 303 0.45 -4.65 15.05
CA LYS A 303 -0.74 -3.87 15.39
C LYS A 303 -0.66 -2.51 14.73
N VAL A 304 -1.73 -2.10 14.06
CA VAL A 304 -1.80 -0.84 13.31
C VAL A 304 -3.02 -0.08 13.75
N PHE A 305 -2.83 1.22 14.01
CA PHE A 305 -3.84 2.15 14.47
C PHE A 305 -4.07 3.18 13.37
N ASP A 306 -5.32 3.43 13.00
CA ASP A 306 -5.65 4.58 12.15
C ASP A 306 -5.88 5.87 12.96
N MET A 307 -6.12 6.96 12.24
CA MET A 307 -6.42 8.28 12.81
C MET A 307 -7.82 8.38 13.44
N ALA A 308 -8.72 7.44 13.15
CA ALA A 308 -10.08 7.36 13.68
C ALA A 308 -10.17 6.52 14.97
N GLY A 309 -9.08 5.82 15.32
CA GLY A 309 -8.97 4.94 16.48
C GLY A 309 -9.34 3.49 16.19
N ASN A 310 -9.57 3.09 14.94
CA ASN A 310 -9.70 1.67 14.62
C ASN A 310 -8.33 0.99 14.61
N VAL A 311 -8.35 -0.30 14.89
CA VAL A 311 -7.15 -1.10 15.12
C VAL A 311 -7.24 -2.37 14.30
N ALA A 312 -6.16 -2.67 13.58
CA ALA A 312 -5.95 -3.95 12.94
C ALA A 312 -4.78 -4.67 13.59
N GLU A 313 -4.90 -5.99 13.68
CA GLU A 313 -3.88 -6.85 14.27
C GLU A 313 -3.66 -8.07 13.37
N LYS A 314 -2.41 -8.47 13.19
CA LYS A 314 -2.04 -9.66 12.44
C LYS A 314 -0.84 -10.33 13.08
N SER A 315 -0.94 -11.64 13.31
CA SER A 315 0.12 -12.45 13.89
C SER A 315 0.80 -13.34 12.83
N LEU A 316 2.09 -13.58 13.04
CA LEU A 316 2.89 -14.57 12.34
C LEU A 316 3.58 -15.44 13.39
N GLU A 317 3.46 -16.76 13.24
CA GLU A 317 4.29 -17.70 13.99
C GLU A 317 5.59 -17.92 13.22
N ILE A 318 6.73 -17.75 13.86
CA ILE A 318 8.07 -17.91 13.28
C ILE A 318 8.82 -18.93 14.11
N VAL A 319 9.60 -19.80 13.46
CA VAL A 319 10.41 -20.79 14.15
C VAL A 319 11.86 -20.31 14.21
N VAL A 320 12.34 -19.99 15.41
CA VAL A 320 13.74 -19.62 15.63
C VAL A 320 14.55 -20.89 15.87
N ASP A 321 15.73 -20.94 15.26
CA ASP A 321 16.63 -22.08 15.35
C ASP A 321 18.08 -21.65 15.12
N ASN A 322 18.77 -21.40 16.22
CA ASN A 322 20.17 -20.98 16.26
C ASN A 322 21.10 -22.13 16.69
N THR A 323 20.57 -23.32 16.99
CA THR A 323 21.36 -24.45 17.46
C THR A 323 21.97 -25.25 16.30
N PRO A 324 23.29 -25.43 16.24
CA PRO A 324 23.91 -26.33 15.27
C PRO A 324 23.48 -27.80 15.45
N PRO A 325 23.49 -28.61 14.37
CA PRO A 325 23.25 -30.04 14.47
C PRO A 325 24.16 -30.77 15.47
N ILE A 326 23.64 -31.78 16.14
CA ILE A 326 24.43 -32.69 16.96
C ILE A 326 25.04 -33.76 16.06
N LEU A 327 26.36 -33.94 16.16
CA LEU A 327 27.14 -34.91 15.40
C LEU A 327 27.75 -35.99 16.30
N LYS A 328 27.67 -37.24 15.84
CA LYS A 328 28.34 -38.38 16.48
C LYS A 328 28.88 -39.37 15.45
N ILE A 329 30.14 -39.74 15.59
CA ILE A 329 30.71 -40.87 14.85
C ILE A 329 30.29 -42.14 15.59
N LEU A 330 29.53 -43.01 14.93
CA LEU A 330 29.01 -44.24 15.53
C LEU A 330 29.97 -45.41 15.35
N ASP A 331 30.51 -45.53 14.14
CA ASP A 331 31.36 -46.66 13.76
C ASP A 331 32.30 -46.25 12.64
N THR A 332 33.46 -46.90 12.62
CA THR A 332 34.48 -46.73 11.59
C THR A 332 35.01 -48.07 11.17
N MET A 333 35.14 -48.30 9.86
CA MET A 333 35.59 -49.57 9.33
C MET A 333 36.67 -49.36 8.27
N LEU A 334 37.84 -49.95 8.49
CA LEU A 334 38.87 -50.09 7.47
C LEU A 334 38.55 -51.33 6.61
N VAL A 335 38.36 -51.13 5.32
CA VAL A 335 38.09 -52.17 4.32
C VAL A 335 39.33 -52.30 3.43
N GLU A 336 40.32 -53.05 3.93
CA GLU A 336 41.64 -53.17 3.28
C GLU A 336 41.55 -53.68 1.83
N SER A 337 40.66 -54.65 1.55
CA SER A 337 40.49 -55.23 0.20
C SER A 337 39.99 -54.23 -0.83
N GLU A 338 39.33 -53.14 -0.39
CA GLU A 338 38.77 -52.09 -1.25
C GLU A 338 39.54 -50.77 -1.11
N HIS A 339 40.64 -50.76 -0.35
CA HIS A 339 41.38 -49.56 0.06
C HIS A 339 40.45 -48.41 0.46
N SER A 340 39.46 -48.73 1.29
CA SER A 340 38.39 -47.82 1.67
C SER A 340 38.27 -47.74 3.18
N PHE A 341 38.02 -46.54 3.70
CA PHE A 341 37.73 -46.29 5.10
C PHE A 341 36.32 -45.70 5.20
N VAL A 342 35.43 -46.43 5.87
CA VAL A 342 34.01 -46.07 6.00
C VAL A 342 33.78 -45.41 7.34
N VAL A 343 33.13 -44.25 7.33
CA VAL A 343 32.71 -43.52 8.53
C VAL A 343 31.19 -43.51 8.59
N THR A 344 30.62 -44.10 9.64
CA THR A 344 29.18 -44.05 9.92
C THR A 344 28.90 -42.96 10.94
N ILE A 345 28.03 -42.03 10.56
CA ILE A 345 27.79 -40.78 11.25
C ILE A 345 26.31 -40.71 11.61
N GLU A 346 26.02 -40.33 12.84
CA GLU A 346 24.70 -39.86 13.25
C GLU A 346 24.72 -38.34 13.32
N ALA A 347 23.80 -37.71 12.58
CA ALA A 347 23.55 -36.28 12.65
C ALA A 347 22.08 -36.06 13.01
N MET A 348 21.83 -35.28 14.06
CA MET A 348 20.49 -35.00 14.56
C MET A 348 20.34 -33.51 14.80
N ASP A 349 19.18 -32.98 14.45
CA ASP A 349 18.83 -31.59 14.69
C ASP A 349 17.30 -31.47 14.77
N SER A 350 16.81 -30.68 15.73
CA SER A 350 15.39 -30.34 15.84
C SER A 350 14.90 -29.52 14.65
N GLY A 351 15.79 -28.76 14.01
CA GLY A 351 15.49 -28.01 12.80
C GLY A 351 15.70 -28.70 11.47
N GLY A 352 16.31 -29.89 11.53
CA GLY A 352 16.62 -30.70 10.38
C GLY A 352 18.02 -30.43 9.85
N VAL A 353 18.75 -31.53 9.62
CA VAL A 353 20.09 -31.51 9.07
C VAL A 353 20.04 -31.27 7.56
N GLY A 354 20.67 -30.20 7.09
CA GLY A 354 20.73 -29.83 5.67
C GLY A 354 21.80 -30.60 4.91
N GLU A 355 23.07 -30.34 5.22
CA GLU A 355 24.23 -30.94 4.58
C GLU A 355 25.19 -31.56 5.60
N VAL A 356 25.80 -32.69 5.25
CA VAL A 356 26.86 -33.31 6.05
C VAL A 356 28.06 -33.59 5.15
N PHE A 357 29.24 -33.16 5.60
CA PHE A 357 30.50 -33.29 4.90
C PHE A 357 31.52 -34.03 5.76
N LEU A 358 32.31 -34.88 5.11
CA LEU A 358 33.47 -35.53 5.69
C LEU A 358 34.73 -34.87 5.13
N TYR A 359 35.55 -34.37 6.05
CA TYR A 359 36.86 -33.79 5.75
C TYR A 359 37.93 -34.79 6.14
N TYR A 360 38.91 -35.01 5.27
CA TYR A 360 39.99 -35.96 5.51
C TYR A 360 41.29 -35.57 4.83
N ARG A 361 42.42 -36.06 5.35
CA ARG A 361 43.74 -35.96 4.74
C ARG A 361 44.60 -37.16 5.10
N LEU A 362 45.57 -37.47 4.24
CA LEU A 362 46.60 -38.47 4.52
C LEU A 362 47.89 -37.75 4.94
N ASP A 363 48.48 -38.18 6.05
CA ASP A 363 49.68 -37.60 6.64
C ASP A 363 49.54 -36.08 6.84
N SER A 364 50.42 -35.29 6.21
CA SER A 364 50.43 -33.82 6.27
C SER A 364 49.93 -33.15 4.98
N GLU A 365 49.16 -33.87 4.16
CA GLU A 365 48.52 -33.30 2.96
C GLU A 365 47.42 -32.27 3.29
N ASP A 366 46.96 -31.56 2.26
CA ASP A 366 45.81 -30.65 2.35
C ASP A 366 44.51 -31.41 2.63
N TRP A 367 43.60 -30.76 3.37
CA TRP A 367 42.27 -31.29 3.64
C TRP A 367 41.44 -31.44 2.38
N ARG A 368 40.88 -32.63 2.18
CA ARG A 368 39.90 -32.92 1.14
C ARG A 368 38.51 -32.94 1.77
N LYS A 369 37.51 -32.47 1.04
CA LYS A 369 36.10 -32.41 1.45
C LYS A 369 35.26 -33.33 0.57
N MET A 370 34.37 -34.13 1.16
CA MET A 370 33.37 -34.90 0.42
C MET A 370 32.00 -34.83 1.10
N ALA A 371 30.93 -34.87 0.32
CA ALA A 371 29.58 -35.05 0.84
C ALA A 371 29.37 -36.51 1.27
N VAL A 372 28.74 -36.72 2.42
CA VAL A 372 28.40 -38.08 2.88
C VAL A 372 27.01 -38.47 2.42
N LYS A 373 26.79 -39.75 2.17
CA LYS A 373 25.51 -40.27 1.70
C LYS A 373 24.58 -40.51 2.88
N ARG A 374 23.40 -39.89 2.88
CA ARG A 374 22.33 -40.23 3.83
C ARG A 374 21.82 -41.65 3.56
N VAL A 375 21.81 -42.49 4.59
CA VAL A 375 21.43 -43.91 4.51
C VAL A 375 20.12 -44.18 5.25
N ASP A 376 19.86 -43.42 6.31
CA ASP A 376 18.59 -43.40 7.04
C ASP A 376 18.32 -41.98 7.59
N ASN A 377 17.27 -41.77 8.37
CA ASN A 377 16.81 -40.45 8.78
C ASN A 377 17.91 -39.60 9.46
N SER A 378 18.61 -40.14 10.44
CA SER A 378 19.75 -39.48 11.11
C SER A 378 21.11 -40.04 10.70
N LEU A 379 21.16 -41.09 9.88
CA LEU A 379 22.38 -41.84 9.60
C LEU A 379 22.97 -41.51 8.23
N TYR A 380 24.28 -41.23 8.23
CA TYR A 380 25.06 -40.89 7.07
C TYR A 380 26.29 -41.80 6.97
N LYS A 381 26.74 -42.08 5.74
CA LYS A 381 27.96 -42.84 5.48
C LYS A 381 28.88 -42.10 4.51
N GLY A 382 30.11 -41.85 4.97
CA GLY A 382 31.21 -41.38 4.13
C GLY A 382 32.16 -42.52 3.82
N ILE A 383 32.69 -42.56 2.59
CA ILE A 383 33.65 -43.58 2.16
C ILE A 383 34.88 -42.86 1.62
N ILE A 384 35.98 -42.96 2.35
CA ILE A 384 37.29 -42.41 1.96
C ILE A 384 38.07 -43.50 1.24
N THR A 385 38.42 -43.29 -0.02
CA THR A 385 39.33 -44.17 -0.76
C THR A 385 40.77 -43.70 -0.61
N TYR A 386 41.70 -44.62 -0.36
CA TYR A 386 43.13 -44.32 -0.16
C TYR A 386 44.03 -45.18 -1.06
N GLU A 387 45.27 -44.74 -1.28
CA GLU A 387 46.27 -45.51 -2.02
C GLU A 387 46.90 -46.58 -1.13
N SER A 388 47.31 -47.72 -1.70
CA SER A 388 47.88 -48.87 -0.98
C SER A 388 49.27 -48.60 -0.40
N ARG A 389 49.37 -47.66 0.54
CA ARG A 389 50.58 -47.29 1.29
C ARG A 389 50.27 -47.11 2.76
N ASN A 390 51.29 -47.22 3.59
CA ASN A 390 51.16 -46.81 4.98
C ASN A 390 51.00 -45.29 5.06
N ALA A 391 50.02 -44.82 5.82
CA ALA A 391 49.73 -43.41 6.02
C ALA A 391 48.90 -43.21 7.30
N THR A 392 48.97 -42.04 7.92
CA THR A 392 48.04 -41.65 8.99
C THR A 392 46.87 -40.90 8.36
N LEU A 393 45.67 -41.47 8.43
CA LEU A 393 44.43 -40.81 8.01
C LEU A 393 43.92 -39.92 9.15
N ALA A 394 43.85 -38.62 8.92
CA ALA A 394 43.16 -37.67 9.80
C ALA A 394 41.80 -37.31 9.18
N TYR A 395 40.73 -37.33 9.96
CA TYR A 395 39.40 -36.98 9.48
C TYR A 395 38.53 -36.29 10.55
N PHE A 396 37.58 -35.47 10.12
CA PHE A 396 36.50 -34.93 10.95
C PHE A 396 35.23 -34.73 10.11
N VAL A 397 34.09 -34.62 10.78
CA VAL A 397 32.80 -34.43 10.14
C VAL A 397 32.30 -33.02 10.42
N GLU A 398 31.70 -32.39 9.42
CA GLU A 398 30.99 -31.12 9.53
C GLU A 398 29.53 -31.33 9.12
N ALA A 399 28.58 -30.80 9.88
CA ALA A 399 27.17 -30.76 9.51
C ALA A 399 26.67 -29.33 9.57
N LYS A 400 25.77 -29.01 8.65
CA LYS A 400 25.11 -27.73 8.52
C LYS A 400 23.61 -27.98 8.45
N ASP A 401 22.82 -27.29 9.26
CA ASP A 401 21.36 -27.33 9.15
C ASP A 401 20.85 -26.53 7.93
N SER A 402 19.53 -26.42 7.81
CA SER A 402 18.88 -25.66 6.73
C SER A 402 19.06 -24.13 6.82
N LEU A 403 19.45 -23.61 7.98
CA LEU A 403 19.56 -22.17 8.27
C LEU A 403 21.01 -21.67 8.30
N GLY A 404 21.96 -22.58 8.35
CA GLY A 404 23.37 -22.31 8.28
C GLY A 404 24.17 -22.56 9.54
N ASN A 405 23.58 -23.09 10.60
CA ASN A 405 24.29 -23.41 11.84
C ASN A 405 25.19 -24.62 11.61
N ILE A 406 26.46 -24.52 12.04
CA ILE A 406 27.50 -25.51 11.72
C ILE A 406 28.01 -26.20 12.98
N ALA A 407 28.08 -27.53 12.94
CA ALA A 407 28.77 -28.34 13.93
C ALA A 407 29.92 -29.12 13.31
N ARG A 408 30.98 -29.35 14.10
CA ARG A 408 32.13 -30.17 13.70
C ARG A 408 32.51 -31.15 14.80
N THR A 409 32.94 -32.34 14.42
CA THR A 409 33.59 -33.27 15.35
C THR A 409 35.05 -32.88 15.57
N ASP A 410 35.66 -33.44 16.61
CA ASP A 410 37.12 -33.43 16.74
C ASP A 410 37.79 -34.17 15.58
N ILE A 411 39.08 -33.90 15.39
CA ILE A 411 39.90 -34.57 14.39
C ILE A 411 40.37 -35.92 14.97
N GLU A 412 39.94 -36.99 14.32
CA GLU A 412 40.36 -38.36 14.61
C GLU A 412 41.53 -38.77 13.73
N ASN A 413 42.46 -39.56 14.27
CA ASN A 413 43.64 -40.04 13.54
C ASN A 413 43.73 -41.57 13.59
N ILE A 414 43.91 -42.21 12.44
CA ILE A 414 44.02 -43.66 12.30
C ILE A 414 45.20 -44.00 11.41
N ASP A 415 46.06 -44.91 11.88
CA ASP A 415 47.15 -45.44 11.07
C ASP A 415 46.63 -46.53 10.13
N ILE A 416 46.79 -46.30 8.83
CA ILE A 416 46.55 -47.29 7.79
C ILE A 416 47.85 -48.05 7.59
N ILE A 417 47.85 -49.35 7.89
CA ILE A 417 48.99 -50.25 7.67
C ILE A 417 48.61 -51.24 6.57
N VAL A 418 49.27 -51.15 5.42
CA VAL A 418 49.03 -52.05 4.29
C VAL A 418 49.98 -53.24 4.40
N TYR A 419 49.47 -54.39 4.83
CA TYR A 419 50.22 -55.63 4.85
C TYR A 419 50.42 -56.16 3.43
N GLN A 420 51.66 -56.12 2.94
CA GLN A 420 52.01 -56.84 1.73
C GLN A 420 52.04 -58.34 2.03
N HIS A 421 50.97 -59.06 1.67
CA HIS A 421 50.96 -60.53 1.71
C HIS A 421 52.08 -61.09 0.79
N PRO A 422 53.05 -61.87 1.32
CA PRO A 422 54.13 -62.46 0.52
C PRO A 422 53.67 -63.67 -0.33
N GLU A 423 52.37 -63.90 -0.48
CA GLU A 423 51.77 -65.11 -1.08
C GLU A 423 52.19 -65.28 -2.56
N LYS A 424 52.54 -64.19 -3.27
CA LYS A 424 53.07 -64.26 -4.64
C LYS A 424 54.47 -64.90 -4.73
N ALA A 425 55.26 -64.88 -3.65
CA ALA A 425 56.60 -65.47 -3.64
C ALA A 425 56.56 -67.00 -3.53
N LEU A 426 55.59 -67.58 -2.79
CA LEU A 426 55.46 -69.03 -2.67
C LEU A 426 54.90 -69.69 -3.94
N PHE A 427 54.09 -68.98 -4.72
CA PHE A 427 53.51 -69.49 -5.95
C PHE A 427 54.59 -69.74 -7.03
N ILE A 428 55.53 -68.80 -7.21
CA ILE A 428 56.63 -68.94 -8.18
C ILE A 428 57.58 -70.08 -7.78
N GLY A 429 57.88 -70.23 -6.48
CA GLY A 429 58.78 -71.28 -6.00
C GLY A 429 58.29 -72.70 -6.27
N ARG A 430 56.98 -72.96 -6.15
CA ARG A 430 56.39 -74.30 -6.42
C ARG A 430 56.46 -74.69 -7.89
N TYR A 431 56.15 -73.79 -8.81
CA TYR A 431 56.22 -74.09 -10.25
C TYR A 431 57.66 -74.16 -10.78
N LEU A 432 58.59 -73.39 -10.21
CA LEU A 432 60.01 -73.51 -10.53
C LEU A 432 60.56 -74.88 -10.12
N LEU A 433 60.21 -75.38 -8.92
CA LEU A 433 60.61 -76.70 -8.45
C LEU A 433 60.00 -77.84 -9.29
N ILE A 434 58.71 -77.74 -9.64
CA ILE A 434 58.04 -78.70 -10.54
C ILE A 434 58.68 -78.68 -11.93
N GLY A 435 59.03 -77.50 -12.45
CA GLY A 435 59.72 -77.34 -13.74
C GLY A 435 61.12 -77.96 -13.75
N ILE A 436 61.89 -77.78 -12.67
CA ILE A 436 63.23 -78.38 -12.53
C ILE A 436 63.14 -79.91 -12.47
N ILE A 437 62.18 -80.47 -11.73
CA ILE A 437 61.95 -81.92 -11.64
C ILE A 437 61.54 -82.49 -13.01
N ALA A 438 60.60 -81.84 -13.71
CA ALA A 438 60.18 -82.27 -15.04
C ALA A 438 61.34 -82.23 -16.05
N PHE A 439 62.18 -81.20 -16.00
CA PHE A 439 63.36 -81.08 -16.86
C PHE A 439 64.40 -82.16 -16.58
N THR A 440 64.69 -82.48 -15.31
CA THR A 440 65.63 -83.55 -14.96
C THR A 440 65.13 -84.93 -15.38
N VAL A 441 63.84 -85.21 -15.23
CA VAL A 441 63.23 -86.45 -15.74
C VAL A 441 63.31 -86.53 -17.26
N LEU A 442 63.04 -85.42 -17.97
CA LEU A 442 63.14 -85.38 -19.44
C LEU A 442 64.58 -85.64 -19.92
N VAL A 443 65.57 -85.03 -19.28
CA VAL A 443 67.00 -85.27 -19.61
C VAL A 443 67.39 -86.71 -19.35
N ALA A 444 66.94 -87.32 -18.24
CA ALA A 444 67.20 -88.73 -17.95
C ALA A 444 66.57 -89.66 -19.00
N VAL A 445 65.33 -89.39 -19.42
CA VAL A 445 64.65 -90.16 -20.48
C VAL A 445 65.36 -90.02 -21.82
N ILE A 446 65.82 -88.82 -22.18
CA ILE A 446 66.60 -88.60 -23.42
C ILE A 446 67.93 -89.36 -23.37
N LEU A 447 68.64 -89.33 -22.23
CA LEU A 447 69.90 -90.08 -22.06
C LEU A 447 69.69 -91.60 -22.15
N VAL A 448 68.59 -92.13 -21.57
CA VAL A 448 68.21 -93.54 -21.71
C VAL A 448 67.86 -93.87 -23.17
N PHE A 449 67.12 -93.00 -23.85
CA PHE A 449 66.77 -93.20 -25.25
C PHE A 449 68.00 -93.19 -26.18
N ILE A 450 68.98 -92.32 -25.93
CA ILE A 450 70.26 -92.29 -26.64
C ILE A 450 71.06 -93.57 -26.34
N ALA A 451 71.12 -94.02 -25.09
CA ALA A 451 71.80 -95.26 -24.71
C ALA A 451 71.17 -96.51 -25.37
N VAL A 452 69.84 -96.57 -25.47
CA VAL A 452 69.10 -97.67 -26.14
C VAL A 452 69.26 -97.62 -27.66
N ARG A 453 69.28 -96.42 -28.26
CA ARG A 453 69.37 -96.25 -29.73
C ARG A 453 70.78 -96.46 -30.29
N PHE A 454 71.83 -96.31 -29.47
CA PHE A 454 73.23 -96.47 -29.89
C PHE A 454 73.98 -97.64 -29.22
N GLY A 455 73.36 -98.35 -28.28
CA GLY A 455 73.96 -99.49 -27.57
C GLY A 455 73.84 -100.87 -28.25
N SER A 456 73.12 -100.98 -29.38
CA SER A 456 72.85 -102.27 -30.05
C SER A 456 73.32 -102.29 -31.51
N LYS A 457 74.62 -102.22 -31.74
CA LYS A 457 75.28 -102.78 -32.93
C LYS A 457 76.67 -103.31 -32.57
N LYS A 458 76.71 -104.49 -31.96
CA LYS A 458 77.82 -105.44 -32.02
C LYS A 458 77.28 -106.88 -32.05
N SER A 459 77.89 -107.69 -32.92
CA SER A 459 77.64 -109.11 -33.28
C SER A 459 76.47 -109.33 -34.26
N GLY A 460 76.60 -110.02 -35.40
CA GLY A 460 77.74 -110.65 -36.06
C GLY A 460 77.21 -111.51 -37.23
N ILE A 461 77.84 -111.38 -38.41
CA ILE A 461 78.08 -112.32 -39.54
C ILE A 461 78.55 -111.46 -40.72
#